data_AF-A0A7X4EU68-F1
#
_entry.id   AF-A0A7X4EU68-F1
#
_cell.length_a   1.000
_cell.length_b   1.000
_cell.length_c   1.000
_cell.angle_alpha   90.00
_cell.angle_beta   90.00
_cell.angle_gamma   90.00
#
_symmetry.space_group_name_H-M   'P 1'
#
loop_
_entity.id
_entity.type
_entity.pdbx_description
1 polymer ?
#
loop_
_entity_poly.entity_id
_entity_poly.type
_entity_poly.pdbx_seq_one_letter_code
_entity_poly.pdbx_strand_id
1 'polypeptide(L)'
;MAKQPVEFMFSPYRRQVLATLFLRPDERFHVRELERITGVSAGSLHRELKAMAESGLLVREKVGNQVFYQADARCSIYKELATIFRKTIGLTSLLQDALSDFGERIHVAFVFGSMASG
;
A
#
# COMPACT_ATOMS: atom_id res chain seq x y z
N MET A 1 -17.52 12.93 7.36
CA MET A 1 -16.25 12.74 8.11
C MET A 1 -15.23 13.70 7.53
N ALA A 2 -14.44 14.38 8.36
CA ALA A 2 -13.41 15.31 7.86
C ALA A 2 -12.31 14.52 7.12
N LYS A 3 -11.82 15.05 6.00
CA LYS A 3 -10.72 14.43 5.25
C LYS A 3 -9.48 14.33 6.12
N GLN A 4 -8.87 13.15 6.19
CA GLN A 4 -7.61 12.97 6.93
C GLN A 4 -6.45 13.66 6.19
N PRO A 5 -5.39 14.12 6.90
CA PRO A 5 -4.24 14.77 6.26
C PRO A 5 -3.61 13.96 5.12
N VAL A 6 -3.55 12.63 5.27
CA VAL A 6 -3.02 11.72 4.24
C VAL A 6 -3.78 11.78 2.92
N GLU A 7 -5.06 12.16 2.93
CA GLU A 7 -5.88 12.28 1.73
C GLU A 7 -5.56 13.55 0.92
N PHE A 8 -4.96 14.56 1.57
CA PHE A 8 -4.48 15.77 0.92
C PHE A 8 -3.04 15.62 0.44
N MET A 9 -2.21 14.88 1.18
CA MET A 9 -0.80 14.68 0.84
C MET A 9 -0.59 13.66 -0.28
N PHE A 10 -1.48 12.67 -0.39
CA PHE A 10 -1.32 11.55 -1.33
C PHE A 10 -2.62 11.30 -2.11
N SER A 11 -2.48 11.14 -3.43
CA SER A 11 -3.61 10.77 -4.29
C SER A 11 -4.22 9.42 -3.86
N PRO A 12 -5.49 9.12 -4.19
CA PRO A 12 -6.13 7.86 -3.83
C PRO A 12 -5.34 6.62 -4.27
N TYR A 13 -4.86 6.58 -5.52
CA TYR A 13 -4.07 5.46 -6.03
C TYR A 13 -2.71 5.35 -5.32
N ARG A 14 -2.05 6.49 -5.06
CA ARG A 14 -0.76 6.51 -4.34
C ARG A 14 -0.94 5.98 -2.92
N ARG A 15 -2.05 6.31 -2.27
CA ARG A 15 -2.38 5.77 -0.95
C ARG A 15 -2.52 4.25 -0.96
N GLN A 16 -3.24 3.68 -1.93
CA GLN A 16 -3.41 2.22 -2.02
C GLN A 16 -2.08 1.49 -2.26
N VAL A 17 -1.27 2.00 -3.18
CA VAL A 17 0.04 1.43 -3.52
C VAL A 17 0.99 1.49 -2.33
N LEU A 18 1.12 2.66 -1.70
CA LEU A 18 2.01 2.84 -0.55
C LEU A 18 1.52 2.09 0.68
N ALA A 19 0.20 1.97 0.89
CA ALA A 19 -0.33 1.11 1.95
C ALA A 19 0.11 -0.35 1.74
N THR A 20 -0.05 -0.88 0.53
CA THR A 20 0.38 -2.26 0.20
C THR A 20 1.87 -2.46 0.48
N LEU A 21 2.72 -1.56 -0.03
CA LEU A 21 4.19 -1.69 0.06
C LEU A 21 4.72 -1.43 1.48
N PHE A 22 4.16 -0.48 2.23
CA PHE A 22 4.67 -0.13 3.56
C PHE A 22 4.17 -1.02 4.68
N LEU A 23 3.01 -1.66 4.50
CA LEU A 23 2.49 -2.64 5.47
C LEU A 23 3.12 -4.02 5.29
N ARG A 24 3.72 -4.27 4.12
CA ARG A 24 4.40 -5.52 3.76
C ARG A 24 5.82 -5.26 3.23
N PRO A 25 6.72 -4.66 4.03
CA PRO A 25 8.01 -4.20 3.53
C PRO A 25 8.95 -5.32 3.09
N ASP A 26 8.79 -6.53 3.64
CA ASP A 26 9.61 -7.69 3.31
C ASP A 26 9.14 -8.41 2.03
N GLU A 27 7.99 -8.01 1.48
CA GLU A 27 7.44 -8.53 0.23
C GLU A 27 7.85 -7.67 -0.97
N ARG A 28 7.97 -8.31 -2.14
CA ARG A 28 8.19 -7.65 -3.42
C ARG A 28 7.04 -7.97 -4.37
N PHE A 29 6.57 -6.97 -5.10
CA PHE A 29 5.37 -7.11 -5.92
C PHE A 29 5.65 -6.85 -7.39
N HIS A 30 5.08 -7.68 -8.25
CA HIS A 30 5.03 -7.38 -9.68
C HIS A 30 3.97 -6.30 -9.94
N VAL A 31 4.13 -5.47 -10.98
CA VAL A 31 3.16 -4.39 -11.28
C VAL A 31 1.72 -4.89 -11.48
N ARG A 32 1.54 -6.05 -12.13
CA ARG A 32 0.22 -6.69 -12.31
C ARG A 32 -0.37 -7.29 -11.04
N GLU A 33 0.46 -7.52 -10.04
CA GLU A 33 0.01 -7.94 -8.72
C GLU A 33 -0.50 -6.74 -7.93
N LEU A 34 0.25 -5.64 -7.96
CA LEU A 34 -0.21 -4.36 -7.42
C LEU A 34 -1.52 -3.91 -8.07
N GLU A 35 -1.70 -4.10 -9.38
CA GLU A 35 -2.97 -3.82 -10.06
C GLU A 35 -4.13 -4.64 -9.49
N ARG A 36 -3.93 -5.94 -9.25
CA ARG A 36 -4.96 -6.82 -8.66
C ARG A 36 -5.30 -6.42 -7.22
N ILE A 37 -4.30 -6.08 -6.42
CA ILE A 37 -4.47 -5.71 -5.00
C ILE A 37 -5.12 -4.32 -4.88
N THR A 38 -4.65 -3.35 -5.66
CA THR A 38 -5.05 -1.94 -5.51
C THR A 38 -6.21 -1.53 -6.41
N GLY A 39 -6.51 -2.30 -7.46
CA GLY A 39 -7.44 -1.92 -8.52
C GLY A 39 -6.91 -0.83 -9.47
N VAL A 40 -5.65 -0.39 -9.30
CA VAL A 40 -5.04 0.67 -10.11
C VAL A 40 -4.35 0.05 -11.32
N SER A 41 -4.67 0.53 -12.52
CA SER A 41 -4.12 -0.05 -13.74
C SER A 41 -2.59 -0.07 -13.77
N ALA A 42 -1.99 -1.15 -14.29
CA ALA A 42 -0.53 -1.27 -14.38
C ALA A 42 0.12 -0.12 -15.17
N GLY A 43 -0.57 0.39 -16.20
CA GLY A 43 -0.12 1.56 -16.98
C GLY A 43 0.02 2.82 -16.11
N SER A 44 -0.95 3.07 -15.23
CA SER A 44 -0.90 4.18 -14.28
C SER A 44 0.19 3.99 -13.22
N LEU A 45 0.38 2.75 -12.76
CA LEU A 45 1.37 2.40 -11.75
C LEU A 45 2.81 2.52 -12.27
N HIS A 46 3.06 2.24 -13.55
CA HIS A 46 4.42 2.17 -14.09
C HIS A 46 5.24 3.45 -13.89
N ARG A 47 4.69 4.61 -14.27
CA ARG A 47 5.40 5.88 -14.15
C ARG A 47 5.66 6.22 -12.68
N GLU A 48 4.68 5.95 -11.85
CA GLU A 48 4.70 6.27 -10.43
C GLU A 48 5.71 5.42 -9.65
N LEU A 49 5.65 4.09 -9.81
CA LEU A 49 6.55 3.15 -9.15
C LEU A 49 8.01 3.37 -9.58
N LYS A 50 8.22 3.70 -10.87
CA LYS A 50 9.54 4.06 -11.37
C LYS A 50 10.08 5.32 -10.69
N ALA A 51 9.27 6.39 -10.61
CA ALA A 51 9.68 7.63 -9.96
C ALA A 51 9.98 7.43 -8.46
N MET A 52 9.18 6.63 -7.76
CA MET A 52 9.43 6.29 -6.34
C MET A 52 10.72 5.47 -6.16
N ALA A 53 11.03 4.57 -7.09
CA ALA A 53 12.29 3.84 -7.07
C ALA A 53 13.49 4.76 -7.33
N GLU A 54 13.37 5.69 -8.28
CA GLU A 54 14.40 6.69 -8.57
C GLU A 54 14.64 7.65 -7.40
N SER A 55 13.61 7.93 -6.59
CA SER A 55 13.77 8.72 -5.36
C SER A 55 14.33 7.93 -4.17
N GLY A 56 14.59 6.63 -4.34
CA GLY A 56 15.06 5.74 -3.28
C GLY A 56 13.98 5.36 -2.25
N LEU A 57 12.70 5.61 -2.54
CA LEU A 57 11.59 5.19 -1.67
C LEU A 57 11.30 3.69 -1.84
N LEU A 58 11.50 3.18 -3.05
CA LEU A 58 11.32 1.77 -3.39
C LEU A 58 12.61 1.17 -3.95
N VAL A 59 12.81 -0.11 -3.69
CA VAL A 59 13.76 -0.94 -4.43
C VAL A 59 13.07 -1.44 -5.70
N ARG A 60 13.74 -1.29 -6.84
CA ARG A 60 13.30 -1.84 -8.12
C ARG A 60 14.27 -2.92 -8.58
N GLU A 61 13.77 -4.15 -8.71
CA GLU A 61 14.56 -5.31 -9.11
C GLU A 61 14.06 -5.88 -10.44
N LYS A 62 14.97 -6.23 -11.34
CA LYS A 62 14.64 -6.92 -12.59
C LYS A 62 15.08 -8.38 -12.50
N VAL A 63 14.14 -9.30 -12.62
CA VAL A 63 14.38 -10.75 -12.63
C VAL A 63 13.91 -11.31 -13.97
N GLY A 64 14.85 -11.63 -14.86
CA GLY A 64 14.52 -11.98 -16.24
C GLY A 64 13.78 -10.84 -16.95
N ASN A 65 12.56 -11.10 -17.43
CA ASN A 65 11.69 -10.11 -18.07
C ASN A 65 10.69 -9.44 -17.10
N GLN A 66 10.73 -9.80 -15.82
CA GLN A 66 9.83 -9.28 -14.80
C GLN A 66 10.49 -8.16 -13.99
N VAL A 67 9.68 -7.21 -13.54
CA VAL A 67 10.10 -6.09 -12.68
C VAL A 67 9.30 -6.14 -11.39
N PHE A 68 10.01 -6.14 -10.27
CA PHE A 68 9.46 -6.15 -8.94
C PHE A 68 9.77 -4.85 -8.21
N TYR A 69 8.84 -4.43 -7.35
CA TYR A 69 8.98 -3.27 -6.48
C TYR A 69 8.78 -3.68 -5.02
N GLN A 70 9.59 -3.12 -4.15
CA GLN A 70 9.56 -3.34 -2.70
C GLN A 70 9.82 -2.02 -1.98
N ALA A 71 9.30 -1.84 -0.78
CA ALA A 71 9.64 -0.67 0.04
C ALA A 71 11.13 -0.69 0.42
N ASP A 72 11.85 0.42 0.23
CA ASP A 72 13.24 0.49 0.69
C ASP A 72 13.29 0.89 2.17
N ALA A 73 13.44 -0.09 3.06
CA ALA A 73 13.56 0.14 4.49
C ALA A 73 14.81 0.96 4.89
N ARG A 74 15.77 1.15 3.97
CA ARG A 74 16.95 2.00 4.15
C ARG A 74 16.68 3.46 3.79
N CYS A 75 15.53 3.77 3.18
CA CYS A 75 15.11 5.15 2.92
C CYS A 75 14.97 5.91 4.25
N SER A 76 15.55 7.11 4.31
CA SER A 76 15.66 7.89 5.55
C SER A 76 14.30 8.23 6.18
N ILE A 77 13.24 8.34 5.38
CA ILE A 77 11.88 8.68 5.82
C ILE A 77 10.93 7.48 5.85
N TYR A 78 11.43 6.27 5.58
CA TYR A 78 10.58 5.08 5.48
C TYR A 78 9.82 4.81 6.78
N LYS A 79 10.48 4.90 7.94
CA LYS A 79 9.87 4.57 9.24
C LYS A 79 8.70 5.49 9.58
N GLU A 80 8.85 6.78 9.31
CA GLU A 80 7.85 7.81 9.51
C GLU A 80 6.65 7.58 8.58
N LEU A 81 6.91 7.35 7.28
CA LEU A 81 5.85 7.07 6.31
C LEU A 81 5.11 5.78 6.64
N ALA A 82 5.82 4.69 6.93
CA ALA A 82 5.20 3.42 7.32
C ALA A 82 4.35 3.58 8.59
N THR A 83 4.81 4.38 9.56
CA THR A 83 4.03 4.68 10.77
C THR A 83 2.77 5.49 10.45
N ILE A 84 2.86 6.52 9.60
CA ILE A 84 1.70 7.31 9.15
C ILE A 84 0.68 6.40 8.46
N PHE A 85 1.13 5.57 7.52
CA PHE A 85 0.26 4.66 6.78
C PHE A 85 -0.37 3.60 7.69
N ARG A 86 0.39 3.03 8.63
CA ARG A 86 -0.13 2.07 9.60
C ARG A 86 -1.22 2.66 10.50
N LYS A 87 -1.04 3.91 10.93
CA LYS A 87 -2.01 4.62 11.79
C LYS A 87 -3.28 5.06 11.06
N THR A 88 -3.19 5.37 9.78
CA THR A 88 -4.31 5.97 9.02
C THR A 88 -5.03 4.99 8.11
N ILE A 89 -4.30 4.11 7.41
CA ILE A 89 -4.84 3.22 6.36
C ILE A 89 -4.63 1.74 6.73
N GLY A 90 -3.65 1.45 7.58
CA GLY A 90 -3.14 0.11 7.85
C GLY A 90 -4.19 -0.86 8.38
N LEU A 91 -5.09 -0.41 9.26
CA LEU A 91 -6.09 -1.29 9.84
C LEU A 91 -7.10 -1.78 8.80
N THR A 92 -7.60 -0.88 7.95
CA THR A 92 -8.58 -1.23 6.91
C THR A 92 -8.00 -2.18 5.87
N SER A 93 -6.77 -1.93 5.44
CA SER A 93 -6.08 -2.79 4.46
C SER A 93 -5.72 -4.17 5.04
N LEU A 94 -5.18 -4.22 6.27
CA LEU A 94 -4.94 -5.50 6.97
C LEU A 94 -6.22 -6.32 7.13
N LEU A 95 -7.33 -5.67 7.48
CA LEU A 95 -8.62 -6.36 7.59
C LEU A 95 -9.14 -6.82 6.25
N GLN A 96 -9.05 -6.01 5.19
CA GLN A 96 -9.44 -6.43 3.84
C GLN A 96 -8.64 -7.65 3.39
N ASP A 97 -7.32 -7.65 3.61
CA ASP A 97 -6.45 -8.77 3.28
C ASP A 97 -6.81 -10.03 4.08
N ALA A 98 -6.94 -9.92 5.41
CA ALA A 98 -7.27 -11.05 6.27
C ALA A 98 -8.67 -11.62 6.01
N LEU A 99 -9.60 -10.79 5.54
CA LEU A 99 -10.97 -11.21 5.23
C LEU A 99 -11.15 -11.65 3.77
N SER A 100 -10.17 -11.40 2.90
CA SER A 100 -10.26 -11.70 1.46
C SER A 100 -10.50 -13.19 1.19
N ASP A 101 -9.88 -14.08 1.99
CA ASP A 101 -10.05 -15.53 1.91
C ASP A 101 -11.49 -16.01 2.21
N PHE A 102 -12.28 -15.18 2.90
CA PHE A 102 -13.66 -15.49 3.25
C PHE A 102 -14.68 -15.04 2.19
N GLY A 103 -14.25 -14.26 1.20
CA GLY A 103 -15.07 -13.86 0.04
C GLY A 103 -16.46 -13.35 0.43
N GLU A 104 -17.50 -13.85 -0.24
CA GLU A 104 -18.90 -13.46 0.00
C GLU A 104 -19.52 -14.06 1.28
N ARG A 105 -18.78 -14.86 2.05
CA ARG A 105 -19.31 -15.46 3.29
C ARG A 105 -19.46 -14.45 4.42
N ILE A 106 -18.79 -13.29 4.31
CA ILE A 106 -18.85 -12.21 5.27
C ILE A 106 -19.67 -11.06 4.67
N HIS A 107 -20.89 -10.91 5.16
CA HIS A 107 -21.77 -9.83 4.71
C HIS A 107 -21.42 -8.48 5.35
N VAL A 108 -20.98 -8.48 6.61
CA VAL A 108 -20.58 -7.26 7.35
C VAL A 108 -19.51 -7.60 8.38
N ALA A 109 -18.51 -6.72 8.53
CA ALA A 109 -17.54 -6.75 9.62
C ALA A 109 -17.44 -5.35 10.27
N PHE A 110 -17.34 -5.30 11.59
CA PHE A 110 -17.23 -4.06 12.36
C PHE A 110 -15.93 -4.02 13.16
N VAL A 111 -15.32 -2.85 13.24
CA VAL A 111 -14.15 -2.56 14.09
C VAL A 111 -14.63 -1.70 15.25
N PHE A 112 -14.32 -2.11 16.49
CA PHE A 112 -14.70 -1.39 17.71
C PHE A 112 -13.48 -1.08 18.58
N GLY A 113 -13.62 -0.10 19.48
CA GLY A 113 -12.60 0.29 20.45
C GLY A 113 -11.68 1.42 19.97
N SER A 114 -10.61 1.70 20.71
CA SER A 114 -9.67 2.81 20.44
C SER A 114 -8.97 2.73 19.07
N MET A 115 -8.99 1.56 18.44
CA MET A 115 -8.47 1.35 17.08
C MET A 115 -9.47 1.79 15.98
N ALA A 116 -10.75 1.91 16.31
CA ALA A 116 -11.80 2.38 15.39
C ALA A 116 -11.88 3.92 15.29
N SER A 117 -11.24 4.64 16.22
CA SER A 117 -11.19 6.10 16.27
C SER A 117 -10.01 6.72 15.50
N GLY A 118 -9.21 5.89 14.81
CA GLY A 118 -8.02 6.29 14.05
C GLY A 118 -8.31 6.78 12.64
#